data_AF-A0A6J4H998-F1
#
_entry.id   AF-A0A6J4H998-F1
#
_cell.length_a   1.000
_cell.length_b   1.000
_cell.length_c   1.000
_cell.angle_alpha   90.00
_cell.angle_beta   90.00
_cell.angle_gamma   90.00
#
_symmetry.space_group_name_H-M   'P 1'
#
loop_
_entity.id
_entity.type
_entity.pdbx_description
1 polymer ?
#
loop_
_entity_poly.entity_id
_entity_poly.type
_entity_poly.pdbx_seq_one_letter_code
_entity_poly.pdbx_strand_id
1 'polypeptide(L)'
;VSAAAVDSMTALNREAGQAAVGAGIRAGTDVTGFGLLGHLYKMARASGVTAVVDAAAVPYLTGAREALADGFVSGGTRRNLDWVRPHSDLSAVPEDEALLLADAQTSGGLLLGGEVPGAPVIGEFVPRGEFVVVVR
;
A
#
# COMPACT_ATOMS: atom_id res chain seq x y z
N VAL A 1 17.32 -3.47 -15.00
CA VAL A 1 16.29 -3.90 -14.02
C VAL A 1 16.89 -3.73 -12.63
N SER A 2 16.19 -3.10 -11.69
CA SER A 2 16.69 -2.87 -10.32
C SER A 2 16.84 -4.20 -9.58
N ALA A 3 18.02 -4.47 -8.99
CA ALA A 3 18.26 -5.69 -8.21
C ALA A 3 17.33 -5.77 -6.99
N ALA A 4 17.17 -4.66 -6.26
CA ALA A 4 16.25 -4.57 -5.13
C ALA A 4 14.79 -4.90 -5.51
N ALA A 5 14.36 -4.50 -6.73
CA ALA A 5 13.04 -4.87 -7.23
C ALA A 5 12.93 -6.37 -7.52
N VAL A 6 13.94 -6.98 -8.14
CA VAL A 6 13.95 -8.43 -8.40
C VAL A 6 13.95 -9.23 -7.10
N ASP A 7 14.78 -8.83 -6.13
CA ASP A 7 14.85 -9.47 -4.82
C ASP A 7 13.50 -9.38 -4.09
N SER A 8 12.88 -8.20 -4.09
CA SER A 8 11.54 -8.02 -3.51
C SER A 8 10.48 -8.89 -4.20
N MET A 9 10.47 -8.92 -5.54
CA MET A 9 9.45 -9.68 -6.30
C MET A 9 9.63 -11.19 -6.21
N THR A 10 10.85 -11.68 -5.96
CA THR A 10 11.14 -13.11 -5.87
C THR A 10 11.08 -13.64 -4.44
N ALA A 11 11.02 -12.77 -3.44
CA ALA A 11 10.78 -13.14 -2.05
C ALA A 11 9.36 -13.70 -1.85
N LEU A 12 9.25 -14.79 -1.07
CA LEU A 12 7.97 -15.41 -0.75
C LEU A 12 7.30 -14.75 0.46
N ASN A 13 6.01 -14.45 0.35
CA ASN A 13 5.17 -14.04 1.49
C ASN A 13 4.90 -15.16 2.52
N ARG A 14 5.57 -16.32 2.43
CA ARG A 14 5.31 -17.50 3.29
C ARG A 14 5.52 -17.19 4.77
N GLU A 15 6.68 -16.62 5.11
CA GLU A 15 7.04 -16.33 6.50
C GLU A 15 6.16 -15.21 7.08
N ALA A 16 5.93 -14.15 6.30
CA ALA A 16 5.02 -13.07 6.67
C ALA A 16 3.59 -13.59 6.94
N GLY A 17 3.09 -14.50 6.09
CA GLY A 17 1.78 -15.12 6.26
C GLY A 17 1.70 -16.00 7.52
N GLN A 18 2.73 -16.81 7.78
CA GLN A 18 2.81 -17.63 8.99
C GLN A 18 2.87 -16.77 10.26
N ALA A 19 3.65 -15.69 10.23
CA ALA A 19 3.75 -14.75 11.35
C ALA A 19 2.41 -14.04 11.61
N ALA A 20 1.70 -13.61 10.56
CA ALA A 20 0.38 -13.00 10.69
C ALA A 20 -0.65 -13.95 11.34
N VAL A 21 -0.67 -15.21 10.90
CA VAL A 21 -1.53 -16.25 11.50
C VAL A 21 -1.14 -16.51 12.96
N GLY A 22 0.17 -16.61 13.25
CA GLY A 22 0.67 -16.80 14.61
C GLY A 22 0.34 -15.65 15.57
N ALA A 23 0.24 -14.43 15.05
CA ALA A 23 -0.19 -13.24 15.77
C ALA A 23 -1.73 -13.13 15.93
N GLY A 24 -2.50 -14.05 15.34
CA GLY A 24 -3.96 -14.04 15.39
C GLY A 24 -4.61 -12.97 14.52
N ILE A 25 -3.89 -12.42 13.53
CA ILE A 25 -4.42 -11.43 12.58
C ILE A 25 -5.51 -12.09 11.72
N ARG A 26 -6.65 -11.39 11.58
CA ARG A 26 -7.85 -11.91 10.89
C ARG A 26 -8.18 -11.21 9.57
N ALA A 27 -7.46 -10.15 9.24
CA ALA A 27 -7.67 -9.38 8.03
C ALA A 27 -6.33 -9.12 7.36
N GLY A 28 -6.25 -9.37 6.05
CA GLY A 28 -5.09 -9.08 5.26
C GLY A 28 -5.33 -9.34 3.77
N THR A 29 -4.50 -8.73 2.94
CA THR A 29 -4.43 -8.90 1.50
C THR A 29 -2.97 -8.82 1.07
N ASP A 30 -2.62 -9.34 -0.09
CA ASP A 30 -1.39 -8.96 -0.79
C ASP A 30 -1.56 -7.59 -1.45
N VAL A 31 -0.45 -6.88 -1.69
CA VAL A 31 -0.41 -5.66 -2.51
C VAL A 31 0.14 -6.01 -3.89
N THR A 32 -0.68 -5.89 -4.92
CA THR A 32 -0.30 -6.21 -6.30
C THR A 32 -0.75 -5.13 -7.27
N GLY A 33 -1.43 -5.50 -8.36
CA GLY A 33 -1.64 -4.62 -9.51
C GLY A 33 -2.49 -3.38 -9.23
N PHE A 34 -3.24 -3.34 -8.12
CA PHE A 34 -4.01 -2.15 -7.71
C PHE A 34 -3.22 -1.15 -6.84
N GLY A 35 -1.97 -1.47 -6.51
CA GLY A 35 -1.14 -0.66 -5.61
C GLY A 35 -1.64 -0.63 -4.18
N LEU A 36 -0.88 0.01 -3.29
CA LEU A 36 -1.18 0.05 -1.86
C LEU A 36 -2.55 0.66 -1.60
N LEU A 37 -2.83 1.85 -2.16
CA LEU A 37 -4.12 2.53 -1.96
C LEU A 37 -5.30 1.68 -2.43
N GLY A 38 -5.18 1.03 -3.59
CA GLY A 38 -6.26 0.24 -4.16
C GLY A 38 -6.59 -1.00 -3.33
N HIS A 39 -5.57 -1.73 -2.86
CA HIS A 39 -5.77 -2.89 -1.98
C HIS A 39 -6.29 -2.49 -0.61
N LEU A 40 -5.74 -1.42 -0.02
CA LEU A 40 -6.18 -0.90 1.27
C LEU A 40 -7.63 -0.41 1.21
N TYR A 41 -8.02 0.30 0.16
CA TYR A 41 -9.41 0.73 -0.06
C TYR A 41 -10.37 -0.46 -0.08
N LYS A 42 -10.07 -1.52 -0.83
CA LYS A 42 -10.93 -2.72 -0.90
C LYS A 42 -11.11 -3.37 0.45
N MET A 43 -10.01 -3.53 1.20
CA MET A 43 -10.02 -4.13 2.53
C MET A 43 -10.81 -3.26 3.51
N ALA A 44 -10.49 -1.97 3.63
CA ALA A 44 -11.15 -1.05 4.56
C ALA A 44 -12.66 -0.88 4.25
N ARG A 45 -13.02 -0.80 2.96
CA ARG A 45 -14.43 -0.75 2.52
C ARG A 45 -15.19 -2.00 2.95
N ALA A 46 -14.64 -3.20 2.72
CA ALA A 46 -15.29 -4.45 3.09
C ALA A 46 -15.43 -4.61 4.61
N SER A 47 -14.49 -4.06 5.37
CA SER A 47 -14.49 -4.08 6.83
C SER A 47 -15.32 -2.96 7.47
N GLY A 48 -15.84 -2.00 6.70
CA GLY A 48 -16.64 -0.90 7.23
C GLY A 48 -15.84 0.07 8.10
N VAL A 49 -14.56 0.29 7.79
CA VAL A 49 -13.65 1.18 8.53
C VAL A 49 -13.04 2.24 7.61
N THR A 50 -12.27 3.15 8.19
CA THR A 50 -11.37 4.06 7.47
C THR A 50 -9.93 3.65 7.76
N ALA A 51 -9.11 3.55 6.73
CA ALA A 51 -7.68 3.37 6.85
C ALA A 51 -6.98 4.73 6.83
N VAL A 52 -6.17 5.00 7.83
CA VAL A 52 -5.31 6.17 7.91
C VAL A 52 -3.89 5.71 7.63
N VAL A 53 -3.24 6.27 6.63
CA VAL A 53 -1.86 5.95 6.23
C VAL A 53 -0.97 7.15 6.52
N ASP A 54 0.17 6.90 7.17
CA ASP A 54 1.29 7.84 7.23
C ASP A 54 2.16 7.57 6.01
N ALA A 55 2.19 8.50 5.06
CA ALA A 55 2.96 8.34 3.83
C ALA A 55 4.46 8.23 4.09
N ALA A 56 4.97 8.88 5.13
CA ALA A 56 6.40 8.83 5.49
C ALA A 56 6.81 7.48 6.07
N ALA A 57 5.86 6.70 6.60
CA ALA A 57 6.09 5.36 7.13
C ALA A 57 6.07 4.26 6.04
N VAL A 58 5.58 4.56 4.84
CA VAL A 58 5.48 3.58 3.75
C VAL A 58 6.88 3.27 3.19
N PRO A 59 7.32 2.00 3.20
CA PRO A 59 8.62 1.63 2.67
C PRO A 59 8.62 1.65 1.14
N TYR A 60 9.64 2.27 0.57
CA TYR A 60 9.87 2.30 -0.87
C TYR A 60 11.17 1.60 -1.24
N LEU A 61 11.20 1.00 -2.43
CA LEU A 61 12.44 0.52 -3.01
C LEU A 61 13.38 1.69 -3.29
N THR A 62 14.67 1.52 -3.03
CA THR A 62 15.69 2.48 -3.44
C THR A 62 15.61 2.71 -4.95
N GLY A 63 15.55 3.97 -5.39
CA GLY A 63 15.38 4.33 -6.80
C GLY A 63 13.93 4.58 -7.25
N ALA A 64 12.92 4.29 -6.42
CA ALA A 64 11.51 4.44 -6.82
C ALA A 64 11.12 5.90 -7.05
N ARG A 65 11.56 6.80 -6.18
CA ARG A 65 11.29 8.24 -6.27
C ARG A 65 12.02 8.87 -7.45
N GLU A 66 13.26 8.45 -7.68
CA GLU A 66 14.07 8.87 -8.82
C GLU A 66 13.43 8.41 -10.14
N ALA A 67 12.96 7.16 -10.21
CA ALA A 67 12.27 6.65 -11.40
C ALA A 67 10.98 7.43 -11.70
N LEU A 68 10.21 7.79 -10.68
CA LEU A 68 9.04 8.66 -10.82
C LEU A 68 9.45 10.03 -11.38
N ALA A 69 10.47 10.65 -10.79
CA ALA A 69 10.96 11.97 -11.21
C ALA A 69 11.46 11.98 -12.67
N ASP A 70 12.04 10.87 -13.13
CA ASP A 70 12.42 10.64 -14.53
C ASP A 70 11.23 10.34 -15.46
N GLY A 71 10.01 10.28 -14.93
CA GLY A 71 8.78 10.11 -15.69
C GLY A 71 8.36 8.64 -15.92
N PHE A 72 9.01 7.67 -15.27
CA PHE A 72 8.68 6.25 -15.41
C PHE A 72 7.43 5.89 -14.59
N VAL A 73 6.25 6.17 -15.15
CA VAL A 73 4.95 5.85 -14.54
C VAL A 73 4.13 4.97 -15.47
N SER A 74 3.72 3.80 -14.98
CA SER A 74 2.89 2.90 -15.77
C SER A 74 1.48 3.47 -15.98
N GLY A 75 0.84 3.10 -17.09
CA GLY A 75 -0.58 3.42 -17.29
C GLY A 75 -1.51 2.77 -16.25
N GLY A 76 -1.08 1.66 -15.64
CA GLY A 76 -1.81 1.00 -14.54
C GLY A 76 -1.84 1.87 -13.29
N THR A 77 -0.71 2.45 -12.91
CA THR A 77 -0.55 3.33 -11.75
C THR A 77 -1.49 4.53 -11.81
N ARG A 78 -1.57 5.20 -12.96
CA ARG A 78 -2.50 6.33 -13.16
C ARG A 78 -3.96 5.89 -13.00
N ARG A 79 -4.35 4.76 -13.62
CA ARG A 79 -5.71 4.21 -13.47
C ARG A 79 -6.03 3.80 -12.03
N ASN A 80 -5.06 3.27 -11.29
CA ASN A 80 -5.23 2.93 -9.88
C ASN A 80 -5.52 4.18 -9.04
N LEU A 81 -4.73 5.26 -9.26
CA LEU A 81 -4.93 6.52 -8.55
C LEU A 81 -6.29 7.14 -8.89
N ASP A 82 -6.65 7.22 -10.17
CA ASP A 82 -7.95 7.75 -10.62
C ASP A 82 -9.12 6.96 -10.01
N TRP A 83 -8.99 5.63 -9.89
CA TRP A 83 -10.02 4.78 -9.33
C TRP A 83 -10.20 4.95 -7.82
N VAL A 84 -9.12 5.16 -7.08
CA VAL A 84 -9.17 5.25 -5.61
C VAL A 84 -9.39 6.68 -5.10
N ARG A 85 -9.05 7.70 -5.90
CA ARG A 85 -9.15 9.12 -5.54
C ARG A 85 -10.53 9.56 -5.04
N PRO A 86 -11.67 9.17 -5.63
CA PRO A 86 -13.00 9.56 -5.14
C PRO A 86 -13.34 9.00 -3.75
N HIS A 87 -12.51 8.09 -3.23
CA HIS A 87 -12.70 7.38 -1.97
C HIS A 87 -11.62 7.71 -0.94
N SER A 88 -10.69 8.61 -1.28
CA SER A 88 -9.49 8.88 -0.51
C SER A 88 -9.30 10.38 -0.24
N ASP A 89 -8.89 10.74 0.97
CA ASP A 89 -8.30 12.04 1.24
C ASP A 89 -6.80 11.95 1.00
N LEU A 90 -6.34 12.66 -0.04
CA LEU A 90 -4.94 12.74 -0.45
C LEU A 90 -4.42 14.18 -0.33
N SER A 91 -5.16 15.07 0.34
CA SER A 91 -4.84 16.50 0.38
C SER A 91 -3.55 16.83 1.14
N ALA A 92 -3.06 15.92 1.99
CA ALA A 92 -1.84 16.08 2.77
C ALA A 92 -0.55 15.73 1.99
N VAL A 93 -0.67 15.10 0.82
CA VAL A 93 0.49 14.60 0.06
C VAL A 93 0.54 15.16 -1.36
N PRO A 94 1.73 15.34 -1.95
CA PRO A 94 1.84 15.76 -3.35
C PRO A 94 1.34 14.64 -4.29
N GLU A 95 0.97 15.04 -5.50
CA GLU A 95 0.48 14.12 -6.54
C GLU A 95 1.48 12.98 -6.83
N ASP A 96 2.77 13.28 -6.78
CA ASP A 96 3.85 12.30 -6.96
C ASP A 96 3.84 11.21 -5.87
N GLU A 97 3.57 11.57 -4.62
CA GLU A 97 3.43 10.60 -3.52
C GLU A 97 2.17 9.75 -3.72
N ALA A 98 1.06 10.38 -4.11
CA ALA A 98 -0.18 9.68 -4.40
C ALA A 98 0.00 8.66 -5.55
N LEU A 99 0.78 9.00 -6.59
CA LEU A 99 1.15 8.09 -7.67
C LEU A 99 1.99 6.92 -7.16
N LEU A 100 2.99 7.16 -6.31
CA LEU A 100 3.81 6.10 -5.72
C LEU A 100 2.98 5.14 -4.85
N LEU A 101 2.06 5.67 -4.05
CA LEU A 101 1.15 4.87 -3.21
C LEU A 101 0.13 4.07 -4.06
N ALA A 102 -0.19 4.54 -5.27
CA ALA A 102 -1.06 3.85 -6.23
C ALA A 102 -0.30 2.93 -7.21
N ASP A 103 1.03 2.86 -7.12
CA ASP A 103 1.86 2.16 -8.11
C ASP A 103 1.54 0.67 -8.17
N ALA A 104 1.37 0.16 -9.39
CA ALA A 104 0.99 -1.22 -9.62
C ALA A 104 2.17 -2.15 -9.27
N GLN A 105 2.02 -2.97 -8.24
CA GLN A 105 3.06 -3.87 -7.77
C GLN A 105 2.94 -5.26 -8.40
N THR A 106 4.07 -5.86 -8.73
CA THR A 106 4.17 -7.28 -9.08
C THR A 106 4.69 -8.01 -7.86
N SER A 107 3.99 -9.06 -7.40
CA SER A 107 4.43 -9.88 -6.25
C SER A 107 4.85 -9.04 -5.02
N GLY A 108 4.01 -8.07 -4.64
CA GLY A 108 4.27 -7.25 -3.47
C GLY A 108 4.05 -8.00 -2.15
N GLY A 109 4.24 -7.29 -1.05
CA GLY A 109 4.12 -7.84 0.30
C GLY A 109 2.67 -8.07 0.75
N LEU A 110 2.53 -8.49 2.02
CA LEU A 110 1.23 -8.55 2.70
C LEU A 110 0.91 -7.21 3.38
N LEU A 111 -0.33 -6.76 3.22
CA LEU A 111 -0.97 -5.68 3.96
C LEU A 111 -1.91 -6.30 5.00
N LEU A 112 -1.71 -5.99 6.28
CA LEU A 112 -2.35 -6.69 7.40
C LEU A 112 -3.13 -5.73 8.30
N GLY A 113 -4.27 -6.19 8.82
CA GLY A 113 -5.03 -5.54 9.88
C GLY A 113 -4.53 -5.93 11.25
N GLY A 114 -3.38 -5.38 11.65
CA GLY A 114 -2.70 -5.67 12.92
C GLY A 114 -1.19 -5.50 12.81
N GLU A 115 -0.47 -5.85 13.86
CA GLU A 115 0.99 -5.70 13.94
C GLU A 115 1.68 -7.06 13.96
N VAL A 116 2.78 -7.17 13.21
CA VAL A 116 3.70 -8.31 13.26
C VAL A 116 5.07 -7.77 13.70
N PRO A 117 5.73 -8.34 14.72
CA PRO A 117 7.03 -7.87 15.18
C PRO A 117 8.06 -7.78 14.04
N GLY A 118 8.69 -6.61 13.90
CA GLY A 118 9.69 -6.33 12.86
C GLY A 118 9.12 -5.92 11.50
N ALA A 119 7.80 -5.97 11.30
CA ALA A 119 7.16 -5.41 10.12
C ALA A 119 6.91 -3.90 10.28
N PRO A 120 6.95 -3.11 9.19
CA PRO A 120 6.62 -1.69 9.23
C PRO A 120 5.14 -1.48 9.57
N VAL A 121 4.87 -0.54 10.47
CA VAL A 121 3.52 -0.03 10.74
C VAL A 121 3.36 1.26 9.96
N ILE A 122 2.47 1.25 8.97
CA ILE A 122 2.29 2.36 8.03
C ILE A 122 1.05 3.22 8.32
N GLY A 123 0.35 2.93 9.41
CA GLY A 123 -0.94 3.56 9.69
C GLY A 123 -1.82 2.78 10.66
N GLU A 124 -3.10 3.14 10.68
CA GLU A 124 -4.10 2.61 11.60
C GLU A 124 -5.48 2.48 10.94
N PHE A 125 -6.34 1.63 11.49
CA PHE A 125 -7.77 1.60 11.16
C PHE A 125 -8.57 2.33 12.23
N VAL A 126 -9.44 3.23 11.79
CA VAL A 126 -10.33 4.01 12.65
C VAL A 126 -11.79 3.75 12.30
N PRO A 127 -12.76 4.08 13.17
CA PRO A 127 -14.18 4.04 12.83
C PRO A 127 -14.46 4.78 11.52
N ARG A 128 -15.47 4.30 10.78
CA ARG A 128 -15.77 4.80 9.43
C ARG A 128 -16.00 6.31 9.39
N GLY A 129 -15.15 7.02 8.65
CA GLY A 129 -15.30 8.43 8.31
C GLY A 129 -15.86 8.66 6.90
N GLU A 130 -15.75 9.90 6.45
CA GLU A 130 -16.15 10.35 5.10
C GLU A 130 -15.37 9.58 4.01
N PHE A 131 -14.04 9.63 4.07
CA PHE A 131 -13.16 8.90 3.18
C PHE A 131 -12.84 7.50 3.72
N VAL A 132 -12.64 6.56 2.80
CA VAL A 132 -12.28 5.17 3.14
C VAL A 132 -10.79 5.08 3.44
N VAL A 133 -10.00 5.88 2.73
CA VAL A 133 -8.56 5.98 2.91
C VAL A 133 -8.23 7.44 3.18
N VAL A 134 -7.39 7.71 4.15
CA VAL A 134 -6.87 9.05 4.45
C VAL A 134 -5.36 8.92 4.48
N VAL A 135 -4.66 9.70 3.68
CA VAL A 135 -3.19 9.74 3.68
C VAL A 135 -2.76 11.02 4.37
N ARG A 136 -1.84 10.89 5.32
CA ARG A 136 -1.25 11.99 6.11
C ARG A 136 0.25 12.05 5.87
#